data_AF-G0PBR5-F1
#
_entry.id   AF-G0PBR5-F1
#
_cell.length_a   1.000
_cell.length_b   1.000
_cell.length_c   1.000
_cell.angle_alpha   90.00
_cell.angle_beta   90.00
_cell.angle_gamma   90.00
#
_symmetry.space_group_name_H-M   'P 1'
#
loop_
_entity.id
_entity.type
_entity.pdbx_description
1 polymer ?
#
loop_
_entity_poly.entity_id
_entity_poly.type
_entity_poly.pdbx_seq_one_letter_code
_entity_poly.pdbx_strand_id
1 'polypeptide(L)'
;MNSDADTFWNQLENPVQKCEKMNDLKMIPMEPFTNLDETKYSILPICGNTVMSLVTIGVGQDVNAEVELQKRLGNYSVQFYGADPIVDGNDELFSKIGTFFPFAVGNSSRMGTASVLLEGSYTERRVIHVEFIEFLKGIIGKSFFDNIWVDGEYAEYELFEYFYNGGQLDREGITVCQFNMEFHLPNADRKNQFKKFITRIYQDRRYAFFRPVRGSHIRLYFVNFADPSCTRKFISE
;
A
#
# COMPACT_ATOMS: atom_id res chain seq x y z
N MET A 1 7.22 22.01 -5.34
CA MET A 1 6.52 21.24 -6.40
C MET A 1 5.50 22.17 -7.05
N ASN A 2 5.90 22.93 -8.08
CA ASN A 2 5.10 24.06 -8.59
C ASN A 2 4.51 23.83 -10.00
N SER A 3 4.58 22.62 -10.54
CA SER A 3 3.93 22.25 -11.81
C SER A 3 2.41 22.11 -11.64
N ASP A 4 1.64 22.23 -12.71
CA ASP A 4 0.20 21.89 -12.73
C ASP A 4 -0.02 20.37 -12.53
N ALA A 5 -1.26 19.94 -12.31
CA ALA A 5 -1.56 18.55 -11.97
C ALA A 5 -1.28 17.55 -13.11
N ASP A 6 -1.40 17.96 -14.37
CA ASP A 6 -1.10 17.10 -15.51
C ASP A 6 0.41 16.89 -15.66
N THR A 7 1.16 18.00 -15.66
CA THR A 7 2.62 17.94 -15.66
C THR A 7 3.15 17.16 -14.45
N PHE A 8 2.54 17.33 -13.27
CA PHE A 8 2.92 16.59 -12.06
C PHE A 8 2.70 15.08 -12.21
N TRP A 9 1.52 14.65 -12.67
CA TRP A 9 1.25 13.24 -12.93
C TRP A 9 2.25 12.66 -13.93
N ASN A 10 2.58 13.40 -14.98
CA ASN A 10 3.41 12.91 -16.09
C ASN A 10 4.92 12.93 -15.85
N GLN A 11 5.39 13.51 -14.74
CA GLN A 11 6.83 13.73 -14.53
C GLN A 11 7.32 13.39 -13.12
N LEU A 12 6.45 12.89 -12.21
CA LEU A 12 6.82 12.64 -10.82
C LEU A 12 8.00 11.68 -10.67
N GLU A 13 8.16 10.72 -11.56
CA GLU A 13 9.24 9.73 -11.51
C GLU A 13 10.63 10.37 -11.57
N ASN A 14 10.79 11.46 -12.33
CA ASN A 14 12.08 12.11 -12.56
C ASN A 14 12.71 12.67 -11.27
N PRO A 15 12.02 13.53 -10.48
CA PRO A 15 12.57 14.00 -9.22
C PRO A 15 12.74 12.87 -8.20
N VAL A 16 11.84 11.88 -8.16
CA VAL A 16 11.94 10.75 -7.20
C VAL A 16 13.18 9.91 -7.49
N GLN A 17 13.40 9.48 -8.74
CA GLN A 17 14.60 8.73 -9.14
C GLN A 17 15.89 9.53 -8.90
N LYS A 18 15.84 10.86 -8.98
CA LYS A 18 17.00 11.71 -8.63
C LYS A 18 17.27 11.68 -7.13
N CYS A 19 16.24 11.73 -6.29
CA CYS A 19 16.38 11.62 -4.83
C CYS A 19 16.95 10.25 -4.42
N GLU A 20 16.51 9.16 -5.04
CA GLU A 20 17.03 7.80 -4.75
C GLU A 20 18.54 7.63 -5.00
N LYS A 21 19.16 8.51 -5.78
CA LYS A 21 20.61 8.47 -6.05
C LYS A 21 21.44 9.07 -4.92
N MET A 22 20.83 9.68 -3.90
CA MET A 22 21.51 10.20 -2.73
C MET A 22 22.15 9.06 -1.93
N ASN A 23 23.38 9.28 -1.44
CA ASN A 23 24.19 8.21 -0.83
C ASN A 23 23.51 7.55 0.37
N ASP A 24 22.83 8.33 1.20
CA ASP A 24 22.17 7.83 2.42
C ASP A 24 21.01 6.86 2.10
N LEU A 25 20.31 7.07 0.97
CA LEU A 25 19.19 6.23 0.55
C LEU A 25 19.65 4.93 -0.14
N LYS A 26 20.82 4.93 -0.78
CA LYS A 26 21.37 3.72 -1.43
C LYS A 26 21.71 2.60 -0.45
N MET A 27 21.91 2.92 0.83
CA MET A 27 22.26 1.94 1.85
C MET A 27 21.06 1.19 2.41
N ILE A 28 19.83 1.65 2.15
CA ILE A 28 18.61 1.00 2.64
C ILE A 28 18.15 -0.06 1.62
N PRO A 29 18.19 -1.36 1.94
CA PRO A 29 17.81 -2.42 1.00
C PRO A 29 16.29 -2.48 0.87
N MET A 30 15.76 -1.78 -0.14
CA MET A 30 14.36 -1.86 -0.55
C MET A 30 14.22 -2.99 -1.57
N GLU A 31 13.73 -4.15 -1.13
CA GLU A 31 13.66 -5.37 -1.94
C GLU A 31 12.37 -5.43 -2.78
N PRO A 32 12.45 -5.82 -4.06
CA PRO A 32 11.28 -6.03 -4.91
C PRO A 32 10.63 -7.41 -4.66
N PHE A 33 9.30 -7.45 -4.77
CA PHE A 33 8.46 -8.64 -4.73
C PHE A 33 7.46 -8.56 -5.88
N THR A 34 7.44 -9.55 -6.77
CA THR A 34 6.81 -9.39 -8.09
C THR A 34 5.61 -10.32 -8.28
N ASN A 35 4.48 -9.71 -8.64
CA ASN A 35 3.31 -10.37 -9.24
C ASN A 35 3.44 -10.36 -10.77
N LEU A 36 2.50 -10.99 -11.47
CA LEU A 36 2.47 -11.09 -12.94
C LEU A 36 2.44 -9.72 -13.63
N ASP A 37 1.79 -8.73 -13.01
CA ASP A 37 1.50 -7.42 -13.57
C ASP A 37 2.20 -6.27 -12.83
N GLU A 38 2.72 -6.51 -11.63
CA GLU A 38 3.36 -5.46 -10.83
C GLU A 38 4.50 -5.91 -9.90
N THR A 39 5.27 -4.93 -9.44
CA THR A 39 6.31 -5.11 -8.42
C THR A 39 6.02 -4.23 -7.22
N LYS A 40 5.94 -4.87 -6.04
CA LYS A 40 5.81 -4.23 -4.74
C LYS A 40 7.18 -4.21 -4.05
N TYR A 41 7.41 -3.28 -3.13
CA TYR A 41 8.69 -3.18 -2.42
C TYR A 41 8.52 -3.29 -0.90
N SER A 42 9.52 -3.84 -0.22
CA SER A 42 9.58 -3.83 1.24
C SER A 42 11.02 -3.78 1.73
N ILE A 43 11.23 -3.12 2.87
CA ILE A 43 12.45 -3.26 3.68
C ILE A 43 12.17 -4.34 4.71
N LEU A 44 13.11 -5.28 4.85
CA LEU A 44 12.97 -6.39 5.79
C LEU A 44 13.47 -5.99 7.19
N PRO A 45 12.96 -6.60 8.27
CA PRO A 45 13.42 -6.29 9.61
C PRO A 45 14.92 -6.56 9.77
N ILE A 46 15.62 -5.63 10.43
CA ILE A 46 17.07 -5.75 10.67
C ILE A 46 17.39 -6.41 12.02
N CYS A 47 16.45 -6.45 12.96
CA CYS A 47 16.69 -6.98 14.31
C CYS A 47 15.54 -7.87 14.83
N GLY A 48 15.94 -8.98 15.49
CA GLY A 48 15.11 -9.83 16.35
C GLY A 48 14.07 -10.73 15.66
N ASN A 49 13.69 -11.84 16.30
CA ASN A 49 12.57 -12.70 15.87
C ASN A 49 11.23 -11.94 16.01
N THR A 50 10.96 -11.03 15.10
CA THR A 50 9.73 -10.24 15.04
C THR A 50 8.71 -10.93 14.13
N VAL A 51 7.44 -10.71 14.44
CA VAL A 51 6.33 -11.08 13.55
C VAL A 51 5.99 -9.84 12.75
N MET A 52 6.06 -9.95 11.42
CA MET A 52 5.57 -8.91 10.53
C MET A 52 4.06 -9.02 10.35
N SER A 53 3.36 -7.91 10.18
CA SER A 53 1.98 -7.90 9.71
C SER A 53 1.88 -7.16 8.38
N LEU A 54 1.32 -7.83 7.38
CA LEU A 54 1.16 -7.31 6.03
C LEU A 54 -0.31 -7.37 5.62
N VAL A 55 -0.85 -6.24 5.18
CA VAL A 55 -2.21 -6.13 4.65
C VAL A 55 -2.15 -5.96 3.14
N THR A 56 -2.87 -6.78 2.39
CA THR A 56 -3.09 -6.61 0.94
C THR A 56 -4.53 -6.19 0.71
N ILE A 57 -4.74 -5.03 0.10
CA ILE A 57 -6.05 -4.55 -0.38
C ILE A 57 -6.04 -4.70 -1.89
N GLY A 58 -7.03 -5.44 -2.42
CA GLY A 58 -6.99 -5.92 -3.80
C GLY A 58 -6.01 -7.08 -3.90
N VAL A 59 -6.42 -8.24 -3.39
CA VAL A 59 -5.59 -9.45 -3.49
C VAL A 59 -5.42 -9.83 -4.96
N GLY A 60 -6.46 -9.65 -5.77
CA GLY A 60 -6.48 -10.10 -7.14
C GLY A 60 -6.28 -11.62 -7.24
N GLN A 61 -5.89 -12.09 -8.43
CA GLN A 61 -5.72 -13.52 -8.71
C GLN A 61 -4.24 -13.96 -8.63
N ASP A 62 -3.38 -13.17 -7.97
CA ASP A 62 -1.95 -13.43 -7.86
C ASP A 62 -1.36 -13.01 -6.49
N VAL A 63 -0.79 -13.98 -5.78
CA VAL A 63 -0.15 -13.81 -4.46
C VAL A 63 1.36 -14.10 -4.49
N ASN A 64 1.98 -14.09 -5.67
CA ASN A 64 3.40 -14.42 -5.83
C ASN A 64 4.31 -13.51 -5.02
N ALA A 65 4.03 -12.21 -4.97
CA ALA A 65 4.78 -11.24 -4.18
C ALA A 65 4.72 -11.55 -2.67
N GLU A 66 3.54 -11.89 -2.14
CA GLU A 66 3.37 -12.31 -0.75
C GLU A 66 4.14 -13.60 -0.44
N VAL A 67 4.06 -14.59 -1.34
CA VAL A 67 4.79 -15.86 -1.21
C VAL A 67 6.31 -15.64 -1.27
N GLU A 68 6.78 -14.76 -2.16
CA GLU A 68 8.20 -14.40 -2.27
C GLU A 68 8.67 -13.68 -1.00
N LEU A 69 7.89 -12.75 -0.45
CA LEU A 69 8.17 -12.08 0.80
C LEU A 69 8.25 -13.06 1.97
N GLN A 70 7.31 -14.01 2.06
CA GLN A 70 7.33 -15.06 3.08
C GLN A 70 8.60 -15.90 3.01
N LYS A 71 9.00 -16.33 1.81
CA LYS A 71 10.25 -17.09 1.60
C LYS A 71 11.48 -16.27 1.99
N ARG A 72 11.49 -14.98 1.62
CA ARG A 72 12.61 -14.08 1.85
C ARG A 72 12.82 -13.75 3.33
N LEU A 73 11.74 -13.73 4.12
CA LEU A 73 11.76 -13.52 5.57
C LEU A 73 12.38 -14.68 6.35
N GLY A 74 12.39 -15.90 5.79
CA GLY A 74 13.08 -17.05 6.36
C GLY A 74 12.65 -17.35 7.81
N ASN A 75 13.54 -17.04 8.77
CA ASN A 75 13.30 -17.29 10.19
C ASN A 75 12.31 -16.29 10.83
N TYR A 76 12.02 -15.15 10.18
CA TYR A 76 10.98 -14.25 10.63
C TYR A 76 9.60 -14.78 10.25
N SER A 77 8.61 -14.52 11.09
CA SER A 77 7.22 -14.87 10.80
C SER A 77 6.48 -13.66 10.22
N VAL A 78 5.46 -13.91 9.41
CA VAL A 78 4.59 -12.88 8.85
C VAL A 78 3.14 -13.31 8.96
N GLN A 79 2.27 -12.37 9.30
CA GLN A 79 0.82 -12.50 9.34
C GLN A 79 0.25 -11.70 8.16
N PHE A 80 -0.31 -12.42 7.20
CA PHE A 80 -0.94 -11.84 6.01
C PHE A 80 -2.45 -11.67 6.22
N TYR A 81 -2.96 -10.50 5.83
CA TYR A 81 -4.38 -10.15 5.86
C TYR A 81 -4.78 -9.59 4.49
N GLY A 82 -5.59 -10.33 3.73
CA GLY A 82 -5.95 -9.98 2.36
C GLY A 82 -7.42 -9.61 2.29
N ALA A 83 -7.74 -8.46 1.72
CA ALA A 83 -9.11 -8.03 1.48
C ALA A 83 -9.38 -7.90 -0.02
N ASP A 84 -10.39 -8.63 -0.50
CA ASP A 84 -10.87 -8.57 -1.87
C ASP A 84 -12.36 -8.91 -1.92
N PRO A 85 -13.20 -8.18 -2.67
CA PRO A 85 -14.61 -8.51 -2.80
C PRO A 85 -14.89 -9.74 -3.68
N ILE A 86 -13.94 -10.19 -4.51
CA ILE A 86 -14.06 -11.42 -5.31
C ILE A 86 -13.61 -12.60 -4.46
N VAL A 87 -14.55 -13.50 -4.16
CA VAL A 87 -14.27 -14.69 -3.34
C VAL A 87 -13.70 -15.81 -4.20
N ASP A 88 -14.37 -16.12 -5.31
CA ASP A 88 -14.08 -17.31 -6.12
C ASP A 88 -12.61 -17.34 -6.56
N GLY A 89 -11.84 -18.30 -6.02
CA GLY A 89 -10.43 -18.52 -6.31
C GLY A 89 -9.47 -17.71 -5.42
N ASN A 90 -9.80 -16.45 -5.12
CA ASN A 90 -8.97 -15.58 -4.29
C ASN A 90 -8.93 -16.04 -2.82
N ASP A 91 -10.07 -16.55 -2.31
CA ASP A 91 -10.16 -17.06 -0.96
C ASP A 91 -9.25 -18.28 -0.74
N GLU A 92 -9.29 -19.25 -1.65
CA GLU A 92 -8.45 -20.45 -1.61
C GLU A 92 -6.98 -20.09 -1.81
N LEU A 93 -6.68 -19.16 -2.73
CA LEU A 93 -5.32 -18.73 -3.02
C LEU A 93 -4.69 -18.02 -1.83
N PHE A 94 -5.36 -17.01 -1.26
CA PHE A 94 -4.81 -16.22 -0.17
C PHE A 94 -4.82 -16.97 1.17
N SER A 95 -5.81 -17.84 1.40
CA SER A 95 -5.88 -18.62 2.65
C SER A 95 -4.72 -19.62 2.82
N LYS A 96 -3.95 -19.88 1.76
CA LYS A 96 -2.70 -20.68 1.83
C LYS A 96 -1.57 -19.94 2.56
N ILE A 97 -1.63 -18.61 2.62
CA ILE A 97 -0.59 -17.76 3.21
C ILE A 97 -1.09 -16.91 4.38
N GLY A 98 -2.38 -16.61 4.44
CA GLY A 98 -2.93 -15.64 5.37
C GLY A 98 -4.42 -15.79 5.66
N THR A 99 -5.01 -14.72 6.20
CA THR A 99 -6.46 -14.63 6.40
C THR A 99 -7.07 -13.79 5.29
N PHE A 100 -8.04 -14.34 4.58
CA PHE A 100 -8.80 -13.65 3.53
C PHE A 100 -10.08 -13.02 4.07
N PHE A 101 -10.42 -11.84 3.57
CA PHE A 101 -11.61 -11.07 3.95
C PHE A 101 -12.41 -10.69 2.69
N PRO A 102 -13.67 -11.15 2.56
CA PRO A 102 -14.45 -11.06 1.33
C PRO A 102 -15.16 -9.71 1.18
N PHE A 103 -14.41 -8.61 1.21
CA PHE A 103 -14.95 -7.25 1.04
C PHE A 103 -13.92 -6.31 0.41
N ALA A 104 -14.41 -5.26 -0.22
CA ALA A 104 -13.58 -4.13 -0.63
C ALA A 104 -13.26 -3.24 0.58
N VAL A 105 -12.15 -2.50 0.52
CA VAL A 105 -11.77 -1.53 1.55
C VAL A 105 -11.89 -0.12 0.98
N GLY A 106 -12.51 0.79 1.73
CA GLY A 106 -12.70 2.19 1.31
C GLY A 106 -12.82 3.14 2.49
N ASN A 107 -13.34 4.35 2.26
CA ASN A 107 -13.46 5.38 3.30
C ASN A 107 -14.73 5.29 4.17
N SER A 108 -15.59 4.29 3.94
CA SER A 108 -16.79 4.09 4.77
C SER A 108 -17.33 2.67 4.60
N SER A 109 -17.98 2.15 5.64
CA SER A 109 -18.66 0.85 5.59
C SER A 109 -20.04 1.00 4.94
N ARG A 110 -20.19 0.44 3.73
CA ARG A 110 -21.41 0.57 2.90
C ARG A 110 -21.50 -0.54 1.87
N MET A 111 -22.72 -0.81 1.38
CA MET A 111 -22.87 -1.45 0.07
C MET A 111 -22.56 -0.43 -1.02
N GLY A 112 -21.56 -0.70 -1.85
CA GLY A 112 -21.07 0.19 -2.89
C GLY A 112 -20.78 -0.54 -4.19
N THR A 113 -20.43 0.21 -5.22
CA THR A 113 -19.95 -0.38 -6.48
C THR A 113 -18.43 -0.35 -6.50
N ALA A 114 -17.81 -1.46 -6.87
CA ALA A 114 -16.38 -1.59 -7.11
C ALA A 114 -16.12 -2.18 -8.50
N SER A 115 -15.04 -1.74 -9.14
CA SER A 115 -14.47 -2.42 -10.31
C SER A 115 -13.75 -3.66 -9.83
N VAL A 116 -14.08 -4.83 -10.40
CA VAL A 116 -13.52 -6.11 -10.01
C VAL A 116 -13.13 -6.94 -11.23
N LEU A 117 -12.04 -7.70 -11.11
CA LEU A 117 -11.58 -8.60 -12.17
C LEU A 117 -12.34 -9.93 -12.12
N LEU A 118 -13.15 -10.20 -13.14
CA LEU A 118 -13.88 -11.46 -13.30
C LEU A 118 -13.62 -12.03 -14.68
N GLU A 119 -13.19 -13.30 -14.75
CA GLU A 119 -12.90 -14.00 -16.00
C GLU A 119 -11.95 -13.23 -16.95
N GLY A 120 -10.99 -12.49 -16.38
CA GLY A 120 -10.02 -11.69 -17.14
C GLY A 120 -10.53 -10.33 -17.65
N SER A 121 -11.72 -9.89 -17.22
CA SER A 121 -12.28 -8.58 -17.56
C SER A 121 -12.74 -7.81 -16.33
N TYR A 122 -12.52 -6.50 -16.33
CA TYR A 122 -12.99 -5.62 -15.27
C TYR A 122 -14.46 -5.28 -15.46
N THR A 123 -15.25 -5.48 -14.40
CA THR A 123 -16.68 -5.19 -14.40
C THR A 123 -17.09 -4.55 -13.08
N GLU A 124 -18.08 -3.66 -13.15
CA GLU A 124 -18.66 -3.03 -11.97
C GLU A 124 -19.56 -4.03 -11.24
N ARG A 125 -19.32 -4.22 -9.93
CA ARG A 125 -20.12 -5.08 -9.06
C ARG A 125 -20.49 -4.36 -7.79
N ARG A 126 -21.68 -4.69 -7.28
CA ARG A 126 -22.14 -4.19 -6.00
C ARG A 126 -21.62 -5.11 -4.90
N VAL A 127 -20.74 -4.58 -4.05
CA VAL A 127 -20.00 -5.33 -3.04
C VAL A 127 -20.08 -4.63 -1.68
N ILE A 128 -19.71 -5.34 -0.63
CA ILE A 128 -19.54 -4.75 0.69
C ILE A 128 -18.21 -4.00 0.68
N HIS A 129 -18.24 -2.72 1.05
CA HIS A 129 -17.06 -1.96 1.43
C HIS A 129 -17.00 -1.89 2.96
N VAL A 130 -15.81 -2.10 3.50
CA VAL A 130 -15.50 -1.86 4.91
C VAL A 130 -14.58 -0.64 5.01
N GLU A 131 -14.87 0.22 5.98
CA GLU A 131 -14.05 1.39 6.27
C GLU A 131 -12.63 0.98 6.71
N PHE A 132 -11.62 1.72 6.26
CA PHE A 132 -10.22 1.32 6.43
C PHE A 132 -9.78 1.18 7.90
N ILE A 133 -10.17 2.08 8.82
CA ILE A 133 -9.89 1.90 10.25
C ILE A 133 -10.66 0.70 10.81
N GLU A 134 -11.94 0.53 10.47
CA GLU A 134 -12.73 -0.62 10.88
C GLU A 134 -12.06 -1.93 10.47
N PHE A 135 -11.52 -2.00 9.25
CA PHE A 135 -10.76 -3.17 8.80
C PHE A 135 -9.50 -3.40 9.64
N LEU A 136 -8.64 -2.39 9.75
CA LEU A 136 -7.34 -2.53 10.42
C LEU A 136 -7.47 -2.79 11.93
N LYS A 137 -8.29 -2.00 12.62
CA LYS A 137 -8.36 -2.00 14.08
C LYS A 137 -9.58 -2.74 14.62
N GLY A 138 -10.71 -2.71 13.91
CA GLY A 138 -11.93 -3.41 14.31
C GLY A 138 -11.91 -4.89 13.97
N ILE A 139 -11.52 -5.25 12.75
CA ILE A 139 -11.56 -6.62 12.22
C ILE A 139 -10.23 -7.35 12.46
N ILE A 140 -9.11 -6.79 11.99
CA ILE A 140 -7.79 -7.40 12.21
C ILE A 140 -7.36 -7.28 13.68
N GLY A 141 -7.83 -6.24 14.38
CA GLY A 141 -7.53 -6.04 15.80
C GLY A 141 -6.10 -5.56 16.06
N LYS A 142 -5.47 -4.87 15.11
CA LYS A 142 -4.10 -4.35 15.23
C LYS A 142 -4.06 -2.83 15.06
N SER A 143 -3.05 -2.22 15.68
CA SER A 143 -2.75 -0.79 15.56
C SER A 143 -1.32 -0.54 15.07
N PHE A 144 -0.59 -1.59 14.68
CA PHE A 144 0.76 -1.50 14.15
C PHE A 144 0.86 -2.42 12.94
N PHE A 145 1.19 -1.86 11.79
CA PHE A 145 1.31 -2.56 10.52
C PHE A 145 2.67 -2.29 9.89
N ASP A 146 3.38 -3.36 9.57
CA ASP A 146 4.68 -3.28 8.92
C ASP A 146 4.55 -2.87 7.46
N ASN A 147 3.62 -3.48 6.75
CA ASN A 147 3.34 -3.21 5.34
C ASN A 147 1.83 -3.16 5.08
N ILE A 148 1.41 -2.23 4.23
CA ILE A 148 0.10 -2.24 3.57
C ILE A 148 0.31 -2.10 2.07
N TRP A 149 -0.22 -3.02 1.28
CA TRP A 149 -0.17 -3.01 -0.18
C TRP A 149 -1.57 -2.67 -0.70
N VAL A 150 -1.69 -1.54 -1.40
CA VAL A 150 -2.97 -0.99 -1.84
C VAL A 150 -3.05 -1.02 -3.36
N ASP A 151 -3.92 -1.91 -3.85
CA ASP A 151 -4.42 -1.95 -5.21
C ASP A 151 -5.96 -1.91 -5.14
N GLY A 152 -6.52 -0.70 -5.20
CA GLY A 152 -7.92 -0.46 -4.84
C GLY A 152 -8.87 -0.34 -6.03
N GLU A 153 -8.39 -0.49 -7.27
CA GLU A 153 -9.17 -0.23 -8.48
C GLU A 153 -9.96 1.10 -8.39
N TYR A 154 -9.22 2.20 -8.22
CA TYR A 154 -9.67 3.57 -7.93
C TYR A 154 -10.13 3.88 -6.50
N ALA A 155 -10.34 2.89 -5.63
CA ALA A 155 -10.69 3.14 -4.24
C ALA A 155 -9.52 3.77 -3.44
N GLU A 156 -8.27 3.65 -3.91
CA GLU A 156 -7.09 4.21 -3.25
C GLU A 156 -7.18 5.73 -3.07
N TYR A 157 -7.85 6.43 -3.99
CA TYR A 157 -8.03 7.89 -3.93
C TYR A 157 -8.80 8.33 -2.69
N GLU A 158 -9.69 7.47 -2.18
CA GLU A 158 -10.46 7.74 -0.97
C GLU A 158 -9.61 7.57 0.31
N LEU A 159 -8.47 6.88 0.23
CA LEU A 159 -7.62 6.55 1.37
C LEU A 159 -6.53 7.59 1.63
N PHE A 160 -6.30 8.55 0.73
CA PHE A 160 -5.19 9.50 0.82
C PHE A 160 -5.09 10.24 2.15
N GLU A 161 -6.22 10.71 2.68
CA GLU A 161 -6.22 11.53 3.90
C GLU A 161 -5.87 10.74 5.18
N TYR A 162 -5.97 9.41 5.11
CA TYR A 162 -5.66 8.53 6.23
C TYR A 162 -4.17 8.58 6.61
N PHE A 163 -3.31 8.75 5.60
CA PHE A 163 -1.85 8.70 5.74
C PHE A 163 -1.21 10.05 6.11
N TYR A 164 -1.99 11.15 6.18
CA TYR A 164 -1.47 12.46 6.57
C TYR A 164 -1.16 12.53 8.07
N ASN A 165 -0.27 13.47 8.45
CA ASN A 165 -0.14 13.87 9.85
C ASN A 165 -1.46 14.48 10.35
N GLY A 166 -1.97 13.99 11.47
CA GLY A 166 -3.29 14.31 12.04
C GLY A 166 -4.46 13.62 11.31
N GLY A 167 -4.17 12.74 10.35
CA GLY A 167 -5.14 11.95 9.60
C GLY A 167 -5.82 10.87 10.42
N GLN A 168 -6.61 10.04 9.76
CA GLN A 168 -7.49 9.06 10.39
C GLN A 168 -6.68 7.95 11.09
N LEU A 169 -5.56 7.51 10.51
CA LEU A 169 -4.67 6.54 11.16
C LEU A 169 -4.14 7.10 12.49
N ASP A 170 -3.71 8.36 12.51
CA ASP A 170 -3.20 9.00 13.74
C ASP A 170 -4.25 9.15 14.81
N ARG A 171 -5.44 9.62 14.42
CA ARG A 171 -6.57 9.80 15.35
C ARG A 171 -6.95 8.49 16.02
N GLU A 172 -6.70 7.38 15.34
CA GLU A 172 -7.00 6.03 15.82
C GLU A 172 -5.79 5.31 16.41
N GLY A 173 -4.63 5.97 16.48
CA GLY A 173 -3.40 5.41 17.04
C GLY A 173 -2.85 4.23 16.23
N ILE A 174 -3.07 4.23 14.91
CA ILE A 174 -2.57 3.20 13.99
C ILE A 174 -1.26 3.66 13.35
N THR A 175 -0.19 2.92 13.58
CA THR A 175 1.10 3.11 12.92
C THR A 175 1.20 2.20 11.70
N VAL A 176 1.52 2.79 10.55
CA VAL A 176 1.90 2.06 9.33
C VAL A 176 3.35 2.41 8.99
N CYS A 177 4.24 1.40 8.98
CA CYS A 177 5.66 1.61 8.73
C CYS A 177 6.02 1.72 7.26
N GLN A 178 5.38 0.92 6.42
CA GLN A 178 5.64 0.89 4.99
C GLN A 178 4.34 0.69 4.25
N PHE A 179 4.20 1.27 3.07
CA PHE A 179 3.09 0.91 2.19
C PHE A 179 3.44 1.02 0.72
N ASN A 180 2.84 0.17 -0.10
CA ASN A 180 2.84 0.29 -1.55
C ASN A 180 1.45 0.77 -1.98
N MET A 181 1.38 1.62 -2.98
CA MET A 181 0.12 2.09 -3.52
C MET A 181 0.20 2.19 -5.03
N GLU A 182 -0.75 1.54 -5.70
CA GLU A 182 -1.05 1.76 -7.11
C GLU A 182 -2.08 2.88 -7.25
N PHE A 183 -1.68 3.93 -7.98
CA PHE A 183 -2.54 5.02 -8.38
C PHE A 183 -3.07 4.73 -9.79
N HIS A 184 -4.34 4.38 -9.87
CA HIS A 184 -5.01 4.05 -11.14
C HIS A 184 -5.13 5.28 -12.03
N LEU A 185 -5.28 5.07 -13.34
CA LEU A 185 -5.20 6.11 -14.38
C LEU A 185 -6.19 7.26 -14.07
N PRO A 186 -5.71 8.46 -13.72
CA PRO A 186 -6.58 9.49 -13.19
C PRO A 186 -7.29 10.30 -14.28
N ASN A 187 -8.51 10.71 -13.98
CA ASN A 187 -9.15 11.85 -14.64
C ASN A 187 -8.56 13.19 -14.13
N ALA A 188 -9.05 14.32 -14.63
CA ALA A 188 -8.52 15.64 -14.26
C ALA A 188 -8.60 15.92 -12.73
N ASP A 189 -9.71 15.54 -12.09
CA ASP A 189 -9.89 15.75 -10.64
C ASP A 189 -8.96 14.85 -9.82
N ARG A 190 -8.81 13.58 -10.21
CA ARG A 190 -7.91 12.63 -9.58
C ARG A 190 -6.45 13.02 -9.73
N LYS A 191 -6.05 13.68 -10.85
CA LYS A 191 -4.71 14.28 -10.97
C LYS A 191 -4.47 15.36 -9.92
N ASN A 192 -5.49 16.18 -9.64
CA ASN A 192 -5.41 17.19 -8.57
C ASN A 192 -5.33 16.53 -7.19
N GLN A 193 -6.13 15.48 -6.93
CA GLN A 193 -6.07 14.72 -5.68
C GLN A 193 -4.70 14.06 -5.47
N PHE A 194 -4.17 13.40 -6.50
CA PHE A 194 -2.85 12.78 -6.48
C PHE A 194 -1.75 13.81 -6.19
N LYS A 195 -1.74 14.94 -6.92
CA LYS A 195 -0.77 16.01 -6.68
C LYS A 195 -0.87 16.54 -5.24
N LYS A 196 -2.08 16.75 -4.73
CA LYS A 196 -2.33 17.20 -3.34
C LYS A 196 -1.77 16.17 -2.35
N PHE A 197 -2.05 14.89 -2.56
CA PHE A 197 -1.58 13.80 -1.71
C PHE A 197 -0.06 13.74 -1.63
N ILE A 198 0.62 13.63 -2.78
CA ILE A 198 2.10 13.54 -2.82
C ILE A 198 2.75 14.81 -2.25
N THR A 199 2.21 15.99 -2.56
CA THR A 199 2.71 17.25 -2.00
C THR A 199 2.55 17.28 -0.48
N ARG A 200 1.41 16.81 0.03
CA ARG A 200 1.14 16.78 1.47
C ARG A 200 2.03 15.77 2.18
N ILE A 201 2.21 14.57 1.63
CA ILE A 201 3.15 13.56 2.16
C ILE A 201 4.57 14.14 2.26
N TYR A 202 5.04 14.81 1.21
CA TYR A 202 6.34 15.47 1.20
C TYR A 202 6.46 16.56 2.29
N GLN A 203 5.42 17.35 2.51
CA GLN A 203 5.39 18.40 3.55
C GLN A 203 5.31 17.85 4.96
N ASP A 204 4.57 16.76 5.16
CA ASP A 204 4.37 16.12 6.46
C ASP A 204 5.64 15.44 6.99
N ARG A 205 6.59 15.11 6.10
CA ARG A 205 7.92 14.53 6.43
C ARG A 205 7.86 13.24 7.26
N ARG A 206 6.71 12.58 7.33
CA ARG A 206 6.54 11.27 7.93
C ARG A 206 7.02 10.17 6.99
N TYR A 207 6.44 10.16 5.79
CA TYR A 207 6.75 9.19 4.77
C TYR A 207 7.67 9.80 3.71
N ALA A 208 8.75 9.11 3.39
CA ALA A 208 9.45 9.31 2.13
C ALA A 208 8.95 8.26 1.12
N PHE A 209 8.94 8.59 -0.17
CA PHE A 209 8.44 7.72 -1.22
C PHE A 209 9.48 7.47 -2.32
N PHE A 210 9.44 6.26 -2.86
CA PHE A 210 10.50 5.62 -3.63
C PHE A 210 9.90 4.75 -4.74
N ARG A 211 10.80 4.20 -5.56
CA ARG A 211 10.57 3.19 -6.60
C ARG A 211 9.40 3.54 -7.52
N PRO A 212 9.43 4.72 -8.17
CA PRO A 212 8.36 5.09 -9.09
C PRO A 212 8.36 4.15 -10.28
N VAL A 213 7.30 3.36 -10.40
CA VAL A 213 7.01 2.55 -11.59
C VAL A 213 5.89 3.23 -12.36
N ARG A 214 6.13 3.56 -13.62
CA ARG A 214 5.19 4.31 -14.45
C ARG A 214 4.74 3.48 -15.65
N GLY A 215 3.43 3.33 -15.77
CA GLY A 215 2.71 2.93 -16.97
C GLY A 215 1.49 3.84 -17.15
N SER A 216 0.33 3.26 -17.44
CA SER A 216 -0.96 3.96 -17.34
C SER A 216 -1.28 4.36 -15.89
N HIS A 217 -0.79 3.55 -14.95
CA HIS A 217 -0.85 3.74 -13.51
C HIS A 217 0.52 4.15 -12.99
N ILE A 218 0.56 4.76 -11.80
CA ILE A 218 1.81 5.02 -11.09
C ILE A 218 1.81 4.13 -9.85
N ARG A 219 2.94 3.48 -9.56
CA ARG A 219 3.15 2.79 -8.28
C ARG A 219 4.25 3.49 -7.52
N LEU A 220 4.05 3.66 -6.21
CA LEU A 220 5.04 4.20 -5.30
C LEU A 220 5.10 3.35 -4.03
N TYR A 221 6.31 3.30 -3.47
CA TYR A 221 6.60 2.67 -2.19
C TYR A 221 6.95 3.73 -1.15
N PHE A 222 6.33 3.67 0.03
CA PHE A 222 6.42 4.68 1.08
C PHE A 222 6.98 4.07 2.36
N VAL A 223 7.86 4.81 3.04
CA VAL A 223 8.51 4.37 4.29
C VAL A 223 8.41 5.46 5.35
N ASN A 224 7.94 5.09 6.53
CA ASN A 224 7.81 5.97 7.69
C ASN A 224 9.16 6.13 8.39
N PHE A 225 9.77 7.30 8.23
CA PHE A 225 11.02 7.66 8.91
C PHE A 225 10.80 8.47 10.19
N ALA A 226 9.56 8.87 10.49
CA ALA A 226 9.25 9.68 11.66
C ALA A 226 8.90 8.84 12.90
N ASP A 227 8.34 7.64 12.73
CA ASP A 227 7.99 6.76 13.85
C ASP A 227 9.22 5.95 14.33
N PRO A 228 9.67 6.11 15.58
CA PRO A 228 10.86 5.42 16.10
C PRO A 228 10.74 3.89 16.11
N SER A 229 9.52 3.34 16.16
CA SER A 229 9.29 1.90 16.13
C SER A 229 9.56 1.35 14.73
N CYS A 230 9.19 2.11 13.70
CA CYS A 230 9.46 1.75 12.30
C CYS A 230 10.95 1.87 11.97
N THR A 231 11.61 2.96 12.38
CA THR A 231 13.04 3.14 12.09
C THR A 231 13.90 2.10 12.81
N ARG A 232 13.58 1.76 14.06
CA ARG A 232 14.27 0.70 14.80
C ARG A 232 14.12 -0.67 14.16
N LYS A 233 12.92 -0.97 13.65
CA LYS A 233 12.63 -2.28 13.06
C LYS A 233 13.29 -2.46 11.69
N PHE A 234 13.39 -1.40 10.88
CA PHE A 234 13.74 -1.50 9.46
C PHE A 234 14.98 -0.74 9.00
N ILE A 235 15.44 0.29 9.72
CA ILE A 235 16.45 1.23 9.21
C ILE A 235 17.74 1.19 10.00
N SER A 236 17.69 1.37 11.32
CA SER A 236 18.87 1.45 12.18
C SER A 236 18.54 1.01 13.61
N GLU A 237 19.43 0.20 14.21
CA GLU A 237 19.33 -0.24 15.62
C GLU A 237 19.38 0.91 16.63
#